data_AF-A0A2I4EGS6-F1
#
_entry.id   AF-A0A2I4EGS6-F1
#
_cell.length_a   1.000
_cell.length_b   1.000
_cell.length_c   1.000
_cell.angle_alpha   90.00
_cell.angle_beta   90.00
_cell.angle_gamma   90.00
#
_symmetry.space_group_name_H-M   'P 1'
#
loop_
_entity.id
_entity.type
_entity.pdbx_description
1 polymer ?
#
loop_
_entity_poly.entity_id
_entity_poly.type
_entity_poly.pdbx_seq_one_letter_code
_entity_poly.pdbx_strand_id
1 'polypeptide(L)'
;MEGKHLSWCNGHQGLARSWAKLDRVLANNMFVSKFGGVVAWFLNSRTSDHSLILFQLVMKFKRYGPASFRFQNMWTSHDDFLSTVMRPWDENIVAESGLHVLARKLIRLKVALCVWNKEVFGQVDGHIRALEERVKVLDRSNKISLIQWMPNWFLLKQNLILGSKEKR
;
A
#
# COMPACT_ATOMS: atom_id res chain seq x y z
N MET A 1 -11.48 -14.29 3.53
CA MET A 1 -10.96 -12.93 3.86
C MET A 1 -9.87 -13.12 4.88
N GLU A 2 -8.69 -12.59 4.62
CA GLU A 2 -7.52 -12.74 5.49
C GLU A 2 -6.96 -11.36 5.86
N GLY A 3 -6.39 -11.22 7.06
CA GLY A 3 -5.86 -9.94 7.58
C GLY A 3 -6.75 -9.28 8.65
N LYS A 4 -6.63 -7.96 8.82
CA LYS A 4 -7.41 -7.21 9.83
C LYS A 4 -8.90 -7.28 9.51
N HIS A 5 -9.71 -7.70 10.48
CA HIS A 5 -11.18 -7.75 10.34
C HIS A 5 -11.86 -6.38 10.37
N LEU A 6 -11.15 -5.35 10.84
CA LEU A 6 -11.60 -3.97 10.95
C LEU A 6 -10.81 -3.13 9.95
N SER A 7 -11.50 -2.30 9.20
CA SER A 7 -10.92 -1.55 8.10
C SER A 7 -10.69 -0.07 8.44
N TRP A 8 -11.20 0.42 9.57
CA TRP A 8 -11.08 1.81 9.97
C TRP A 8 -10.71 1.97 11.46
N CYS A 9 -9.97 3.02 11.79
CA CYS A 9 -9.66 3.44 13.16
C CYS A 9 -9.72 4.95 13.31
N ASN A 10 -10.30 5.46 14.39
CA ASN A 10 -10.38 6.90 14.66
C ASN A 10 -9.04 7.58 15.00
N GLY A 11 -7.90 6.87 14.95
CA GLY A 11 -6.56 7.44 15.18
C GLY A 11 -6.24 7.81 16.64
N HIS A 12 -7.20 7.71 17.56
CA HIS A 12 -6.99 8.05 18.97
C HIS A 12 -6.12 7.01 19.69
N GLN A 13 -5.64 7.35 20.90
CA GLN A 13 -4.83 6.46 21.74
C GLN A 13 -5.63 5.93 22.95
N GLY A 14 -5.12 4.86 23.56
CA GLY A 14 -5.69 4.29 24.79
C GLY A 14 -7.16 3.89 24.65
N LEU A 15 -7.96 4.19 25.67
CA LEU A 15 -9.37 3.84 25.76
C LEU A 15 -10.26 4.61 24.76
N ALA A 16 -9.79 5.74 24.22
CA ALA A 16 -10.51 6.51 23.22
C ALA A 16 -10.36 5.93 21.81
N ARG A 17 -9.52 4.91 21.62
CA ARG A 17 -9.30 4.25 20.33
C ARG A 17 -10.47 3.34 19.97
N SER A 18 -11.11 3.65 18.85
CA SER A 18 -12.22 2.87 18.29
C SER A 18 -11.85 2.32 16.92
N TRP A 19 -12.40 1.15 16.62
CA TRP A 19 -12.19 0.46 15.35
C TRP A 19 -13.52 0.04 14.75
N ALA A 20 -13.66 0.14 13.44
CA ALA A 20 -14.88 -0.23 12.72
C ALA A 20 -14.57 -0.97 11.41
N LYS A 21 -15.57 -1.69 10.89
CA LYS A 21 -15.53 -2.30 9.55
C LYS A 21 -16.40 -1.48 8.61
N LEU A 22 -15.79 -0.53 7.91
CA LEU A 22 -16.48 0.39 6.99
C LEU A 22 -16.32 -0.01 5.53
N ASP A 23 -15.21 -0.68 5.19
CA ASP A 23 -14.85 -1.01 3.82
C ASP A 23 -15.30 -2.44 3.48
N ARG A 24 -15.93 -2.60 2.31
CA ARG A 24 -16.49 -3.87 1.84
C ARG A 24 -16.18 -4.05 0.36
N VAL A 25 -15.96 -5.30 -0.03
CA VAL A 25 -15.92 -5.67 -1.46
C VAL A 25 -17.12 -6.53 -1.78
N LEU A 26 -17.81 -6.17 -2.85
CA LEU A 26 -18.97 -6.88 -3.36
C LEU A 26 -18.63 -7.44 -4.74
N ALA A 27 -18.91 -8.72 -4.95
CA ALA A 27 -18.74 -9.40 -6.22
C ALA A 27 -19.96 -10.28 -6.47
N ASN A 28 -20.49 -10.27 -7.69
CA ASN A 28 -21.59 -11.15 -8.08
C ASN A 28 -21.05 -12.49 -8.60
N ASN A 29 -21.93 -13.48 -8.73
CA ASN A 29 -21.53 -14.82 -9.18
C ASN A 29 -20.90 -14.81 -10.58
N MET A 30 -21.42 -13.98 -11.49
CA MET A 30 -20.87 -13.84 -12.84
C MET A 30 -19.40 -13.38 -12.81
N PHE A 31 -19.07 -12.43 -11.94
CA PHE A 31 -17.72 -11.93 -11.74
C PHE A 31 -16.80 -13.01 -11.15
N VAL A 32 -17.24 -13.69 -10.09
CA VAL A 32 -16.45 -14.74 -9.43
C VAL A 32 -16.15 -15.89 -10.40
N SER A 33 -17.15 -16.32 -11.17
CA SER A 33 -17.00 -17.37 -12.19
C SER A 33 -16.06 -16.94 -13.30
N LYS A 34 -16.13 -15.68 -13.77
CA LYS A 34 -15.27 -15.17 -14.84
C LYS A 34 -13.80 -15.12 -14.44
N PHE A 35 -13.49 -14.84 -13.17
CA PHE A 35 -12.11 -14.64 -12.72
C PHE A 35 -11.55 -15.81 -11.87
N GLY A 36 -12.27 -16.93 -11.79
CA GLY A 36 -11.80 -18.17 -11.19
C GLY A 36 -11.70 -18.13 -9.66
N GLY A 37 -12.43 -17.23 -9.02
CA GLY A 37 -12.33 -16.99 -7.58
C GLY A 37 -11.62 -15.69 -7.22
N VAL A 38 -11.81 -15.28 -5.97
CA VAL A 38 -11.44 -13.97 -5.46
C VAL A 38 -10.91 -14.11 -4.03
N VAL A 39 -9.76 -13.49 -3.76
CA VAL A 39 -9.24 -13.33 -2.40
C VAL A 39 -9.11 -11.84 -2.09
N ALA A 40 -9.67 -11.41 -0.97
CA ALA A 40 -9.54 -10.04 -0.47
C ALA A 40 -8.71 -10.02 0.81
N TRP A 41 -7.69 -9.16 0.81
CA TRP A 41 -6.77 -8.94 1.92
C TRP A 41 -6.95 -7.53 2.46
N PHE A 42 -7.09 -7.39 3.77
CA PHE A 42 -7.08 -6.09 4.44
C PHE A 42 -5.66 -5.76 4.87
N LEU A 43 -5.03 -4.83 4.15
CA LEU A 43 -3.65 -4.41 4.38
C LEU A 43 -3.56 -3.42 5.53
N ASN A 44 -2.46 -3.51 6.29
CA ASN A 44 -2.17 -2.53 7.33
C ASN A 44 -1.84 -1.18 6.69
N SER A 45 -2.76 -0.23 6.82
CA SER A 45 -2.46 1.18 6.54
C SER A 45 -1.74 1.81 7.71
N ARG A 46 -0.70 2.60 7.42
CA ARG A 46 0.07 3.38 8.42
C ARG A 46 -0.17 4.88 8.32
N THR A 47 -0.64 5.33 7.16
CA THR A 47 -0.80 6.75 6.82
C THR A 47 -2.24 7.17 6.63
N SER A 48 -3.19 6.23 6.71
CA SER A 48 -4.63 6.49 6.68
C SER A 48 -5.30 5.77 7.84
N ASP A 49 -6.37 6.40 8.33
CA ASP A 49 -7.35 5.84 9.24
C ASP A 49 -8.11 4.64 8.64
N HIS A 50 -8.12 4.48 7.31
CA HIS A 50 -8.61 3.32 6.59
C HIS A 50 -7.50 2.34 6.19
N SER A 51 -7.82 1.05 6.21
CA SER A 51 -7.01 -0.08 5.74
C SER A 51 -7.32 -0.36 4.27
N LEU A 52 -6.29 -0.41 3.45
CA LEU A 52 -6.45 -0.72 2.02
C LEU A 52 -6.94 -2.16 1.85
N ILE A 53 -7.94 -2.37 0.99
CA ILE A 53 -8.36 -3.71 0.58
C ILE A 53 -7.64 -4.08 -0.72
N LEU A 54 -6.75 -5.06 -0.65
CA LEU A 54 -6.15 -5.67 -1.83
C LEU A 54 -7.03 -6.80 -2.32
N PHE A 55 -7.57 -6.61 -3.52
CA PHE A 55 -8.39 -7.58 -4.20
C PHE A 55 -7.56 -8.35 -5.23
N GLN A 56 -7.40 -9.66 -5.00
CA GLN A 56 -6.62 -10.54 -5.86
C GLN A 56 -7.52 -11.54 -6.56
N LEU A 57 -7.46 -11.51 -7.90
CA LEU A 57 -8.11 -12.49 -8.75
C LEU A 57 -7.22 -13.72 -8.90
N VAL A 58 -7.84 -14.90 -8.89
CA VAL A 58 -7.12 -16.17 -9.12
C VAL A 58 -6.61 -16.23 -10.56
N MET A 59 -7.43 -15.79 -11.51
CA MET A 59 -7.00 -15.64 -12.90
C MET A 59 -5.91 -14.57 -13.02
N LYS A 60 -4.69 -15.00 -13.34
CA LYS A 60 -3.57 -14.09 -13.62
C LYS A 60 -3.68 -13.57 -15.04
N PHE A 61 -3.92 -12.27 -15.19
CA PHE A 61 -3.71 -11.63 -16.48
C PHE A 61 -2.22 -11.63 -16.81
N LYS A 62 -1.85 -12.07 -18.02
CA LYS A 62 -0.51 -11.81 -18.53
C LYS A 62 -0.37 -10.29 -18.63
N ARG A 63 0.58 -9.72 -17.88
CA ARG A 63 0.97 -8.32 -18.07
C ARG A 63 1.51 -8.19 -19.48
N TYR A 64 0.82 -7.42 -20.32
CA TYR A 64 1.30 -7.15 -21.67
C TYR A 64 2.23 -5.94 -21.63
N GLY A 65 3.46 -6.12 -22.13
CA GLY A 65 4.44 -5.05 -22.27
C GLY A 65 5.36 -4.82 -21.06
N PRO A 66 6.36 -3.93 -21.22
CA PRO A 66 7.28 -3.55 -20.15
C PRO A 66 6.57 -2.84 -19.01
N ALA A 67 7.13 -2.91 -17.80
CA ALA A 67 6.60 -2.18 -16.66
C ALA A 67 6.51 -0.67 -16.95
N SER A 68 5.42 -0.05 -16.50
CA SER A 68 5.27 1.40 -16.61
C SER A 68 6.34 2.10 -15.78
N PHE A 69 6.83 3.21 -16.32
CA PHE A 69 7.69 4.12 -15.56
C PHE A 69 6.86 4.79 -14.48
N ARG A 70 7.36 4.82 -13.25
CA ARG A 70 6.74 5.49 -12.12
C ARG A 70 7.75 6.42 -11.50
N PHE A 71 7.36 7.69 -11.39
CA PHE A 71 8.11 8.67 -10.62
C PHE A 71 8.15 8.25 -9.15
N GLN A 72 9.32 8.38 -8.51
CA GLN A 72 9.47 8.08 -7.09
C GLN A 72 9.71 9.38 -6.33
N ASN A 73 8.86 9.67 -5.34
CA ASN A 73 8.98 10.90 -4.56
C ASN A 73 10.32 11.02 -3.82
N MET A 74 10.97 9.90 -3.47
CA MET A 74 12.28 9.93 -2.83
C MET A 74 13.35 10.63 -3.69
N TRP A 75 13.17 10.64 -5.01
CA TRP A 75 14.11 11.30 -5.92
C TRP A 75 14.23 12.79 -5.63
N THR A 76 13.13 13.47 -5.32
CA THR A 76 13.14 14.93 -5.09
C THR A 76 13.90 15.36 -3.85
N SER A 77 14.23 14.42 -2.97
CA SER A 77 14.96 14.69 -1.73
C SER A 77 16.47 14.51 -1.88
N HIS A 78 16.95 14.05 -3.03
CA HIS A 78 18.37 13.86 -3.30
C HIS A 78 18.94 15.10 -3.99
N ASP A 79 20.12 15.56 -3.54
CA ASP A 79 20.74 16.81 -4.00
C ASP A 79 20.96 16.84 -5.52
N ASP A 80 21.42 15.71 -6.09
CA ASP A 80 21.64 15.57 -7.55
C ASP A 80 20.37 15.39 -8.40
N PHE A 81 19.17 15.44 -7.82
CA PHE A 81 17.94 15.18 -8.59
C PHE A 81 17.76 16.17 -9.73
N LEU A 82 17.84 17.47 -9.45
CA LEU A 82 17.63 18.50 -10.47
C LEU A 82 18.70 18.43 -11.55
N SER A 83 19.97 18.22 -11.19
CA SER A 83 21.06 18.10 -12.16
C SER A 83 20.88 16.87 -13.07
N THR A 84 20.39 15.76 -12.51
CA THR A 84 20.05 14.53 -13.26
C THR A 84 18.91 14.75 -14.25
N VAL A 85 17.93 15.58 -13.90
CA VAL A 85 16.81 15.92 -14.78
C VAL A 85 17.24 16.90 -15.88
N MET A 86 17.97 17.96 -15.52
CA MET A 86 18.34 19.04 -16.44
C MET A 86 19.27 18.57 -17.55
N ARG A 87 20.27 17.73 -17.24
CA ARG A 87 21.26 17.28 -18.23
C ARG A 87 20.63 16.69 -19.51
N PRO A 88 19.78 15.65 -19.46
CA PRO A 88 19.11 15.13 -20.66
C PRO A 88 17.98 16.05 -21.16
N TRP A 89 17.46 16.94 -20.30
CA TRP A 89 16.39 17.85 -20.68
C TRP A 89 16.88 18.99 -21.56
N ASP A 90 18.08 19.52 -21.32
CA ASP A 90 18.62 20.66 -22.07
C ASP A 90 19.30 20.25 -23.38
N GLU A 91 19.47 18.95 -23.62
CA GLU A 91 19.95 18.45 -24.90
C GLU A 91 19.02 18.86 -26.05
N ASN A 92 19.64 19.42 -27.10
CA ASN A 92 18.92 19.77 -28.31
C ASN A 92 18.43 18.51 -29.03
N ILE A 93 17.14 18.53 -29.39
CA ILE A 93 16.49 17.46 -30.15
C ILE A 93 15.85 18.08 -31.39
N VAL A 94 16.32 17.66 -32.56
CA VAL A 94 15.71 18.01 -33.84
C VAL A 94 14.67 16.93 -34.19
N ALA A 95 13.43 17.36 -34.43
CA ALA A 95 12.34 16.48 -34.87
C ALA A 95 11.33 17.27 -35.71
N GLU A 96 10.44 16.55 -36.39
CA GLU A 96 9.47 17.11 -37.33
C GLU A 96 8.42 18.03 -36.67
N SER A 97 8.18 17.88 -35.36
CA SER A 97 7.27 18.74 -34.61
C SER A 97 7.65 18.89 -33.15
N GLY A 98 7.14 19.93 -32.49
CA GLY A 98 7.36 20.16 -31.05
C GLY A 98 6.87 19.01 -30.17
N LEU A 99 5.82 18.29 -30.58
CA LEU A 99 5.35 17.10 -29.86
C LEU A 99 6.35 15.94 -29.95
N HIS A 100 7.00 15.75 -31.11
CA HIS A 100 8.06 14.76 -31.25
C HIS A 100 9.30 15.13 -30.43
N VAL A 101 9.64 16.42 -30.34
CA VAL A 101 10.70 16.92 -29.45
C VAL A 101 10.39 16.57 -27.99
N LEU A 102 9.18 16.89 -27.52
CA LEU A 102 8.74 16.60 -26.16
C LEU A 102 8.77 15.10 -25.85
N ALA A 103 8.19 14.28 -26.74
CA ALA A 103 8.18 12.82 -26.56
C ALA A 103 9.59 12.24 -26.44
N ARG A 104 10.54 12.70 -27.26
CA ARG A 104 11.94 12.27 -27.20
C ARG A 104 12.63 12.73 -25.91
N LYS A 105 12.40 13.98 -25.46
CA LYS A 105 12.92 14.47 -24.16
C LYS A 105 12.41 13.60 -23.00
N LEU A 106 11.12 13.28 -22.97
CA LEU A 106 10.54 12.43 -21.94
C LEU A 106 11.11 11.00 -21.95
N ILE A 107 11.35 10.41 -23.12
CA ILE A 107 11.98 9.09 -23.25
C ILE A 107 13.41 9.12 -22.70
N ARG A 108 14.21 10.12 -23.07
CA ARG A 108 15.58 10.28 -22.55
C ARG A 108 15.60 10.48 -21.05
N LEU A 109 14.75 11.38 -20.54
CA LEU A 109 14.62 11.63 -19.11
C LEU A 109 14.25 10.37 -18.35
N LYS A 110 13.28 9.58 -18.86
CA LYS A 110 12.93 8.27 -18.29
C LYS A 110 14.14 7.35 -18.19
N VAL A 111 14.94 7.23 -19.26
CA VAL A 111 16.14 6.36 -19.26
C VAL A 111 17.16 6.84 -18.23
N ALA A 112 17.47 8.14 -18.21
CA ALA A 112 18.41 8.73 -17.26
C ALA A 112 17.97 8.48 -15.81
N LEU A 113 16.70 8.73 -15.48
CA LEU A 113 16.15 8.48 -14.15
C LEU A 113 16.15 6.99 -13.78
N CYS A 114 15.90 6.09 -14.73
CA CYS A 114 15.97 4.66 -14.48
C CYS A 114 17.39 4.17 -14.16
N VAL A 115 18.40 4.72 -14.83
CA VAL A 115 19.82 4.41 -14.57
C VAL A 115 20.23 4.99 -13.23
N TRP A 116 20.02 6.30 -13.05
CA TRP A 116 20.36 7.02 -11.82
C TRP A 116 19.70 6.41 -10.58
N ASN A 117 18.43 6.01 -10.67
CA ASN A 117 17.74 5.32 -9.57
C ASN A 117 18.45 4.02 -9.16
N LYS A 118 18.96 3.24 -10.13
CA LYS A 118 19.68 1.99 -9.83
C LYS A 118 21.04 2.27 -9.19
N GLU A 119 21.74 3.30 -9.65
CA GLU A 119 23.08 3.66 -9.17
C GLU A 119 23.05 4.27 -7.76
N VAL A 120 22.09 5.17 -7.50
CA VAL A 120 22.01 5.92 -6.24
C VAL A 120 21.19 5.19 -5.18
N PHE A 121 20.02 4.67 -5.55
CA PHE A 121 19.07 4.11 -4.59
C PHE A 121 19.04 2.57 -4.59
N GLY A 122 19.44 1.93 -5.69
CA GLY A 122 19.50 0.48 -5.81
C GLY A 122 18.15 -0.22 -5.56
N GLN A 123 18.17 -1.31 -4.78
CA GLN A 123 17.00 -2.14 -4.47
C GLN A 123 16.20 -1.60 -3.27
N VAL A 124 15.59 -0.41 -3.44
CA VAL A 124 14.79 0.26 -2.39
C VAL A 124 13.66 -0.63 -1.86
N ASP A 125 13.00 -1.39 -2.74
CA ASP A 125 11.92 -2.30 -2.36
C ASP A 125 12.35 -3.35 -1.33
N GLY A 126 13.62 -3.78 -1.36
CA GLY A 126 14.17 -4.71 -0.38
C GLY A 126 14.24 -4.10 1.02
N HIS A 127 14.78 -2.88 1.12
CA HIS A 127 14.85 -2.15 2.37
C HIS A 127 13.46 -1.80 2.93
N ILE A 128 12.54 -1.37 2.07
CA ILE A 128 11.15 -1.12 2.46
C ILE A 128 10.53 -2.39 3.06
N ARG A 129 10.64 -3.54 2.38
CA ARG A 129 10.10 -4.82 2.89
C ARG A 129 10.70 -5.21 4.24
N ALA A 130 12.01 -5.05 4.42
CA ALA A 130 12.67 -5.38 5.68
C ALA A 130 12.18 -4.48 6.83
N LEU A 131 12.07 -3.17 6.59
CA LEU A 131 11.52 -2.21 7.56
C LEU A 131 10.04 -2.48 7.85
N GLU A 132 9.28 -2.85 6.83
CA GLU A 132 7.87 -3.21 6.99
C GLU A 132 7.69 -4.42 7.89
N GLU A 133 8.50 -5.47 7.70
CA GLU A 133 8.46 -6.67 8.54
C GLU A 133 8.88 -6.36 9.98
N ARG A 134 9.90 -5.53 10.18
CA ARG A 134 10.32 -5.11 11.53
C ARG A 134 9.19 -4.40 12.27
N VAL A 135 8.46 -3.51 11.59
CA VAL A 135 7.29 -2.86 12.20
C VAL A 135 6.15 -3.85 12.47
N LYS A 136 5.89 -4.82 11.60
CA LYS A 136 4.88 -5.87 11.88
C LYS A 136 5.23 -6.70 13.11
N VAL A 137 6.51 -7.00 13.34
CA VAL A 137 6.97 -7.68 14.56
C VAL A 137 6.69 -6.82 15.80
N LEU A 138 7.10 -5.55 15.77
CA LEU A 138 6.86 -4.62 16.87
C LEU A 138 5.36 -4.42 17.17
N ASP A 139 4.52 -4.30 16.16
CA ASP A 139 3.06 -4.19 16.31
C ASP A 139 2.45 -5.44 16.96
N ARG A 140 2.98 -6.64 16.67
CA ARG A 140 2.55 -7.88 17.31
C ARG A 140 2.93 -7.89 18.79
N SER A 141 4.17 -7.53 19.11
CA SER A 141 4.65 -7.42 20.49
C SER A 141 3.86 -6.38 21.30
N ASN A 142 3.52 -5.25 20.68
CA ASN A 142 2.76 -4.17 21.33
C ASN A 142 1.25 -4.48 21.46
N LYS A 143 0.71 -5.36 20.62
CA LYS A 143 -0.64 -5.92 20.82
C LYS A 143 -0.68 -6.93 21.95
N ILE A 144 0.37 -7.75 22.11
CA ILE A 144 0.47 -8.73 23.21
C ILE A 144 0.52 -8.00 24.54
N SER A 145 1.31 -6.92 24.67
CA SER A 145 1.35 -6.10 25.89
C SER A 145 -0.01 -5.46 26.22
N LEU A 146 -0.76 -4.99 25.22
CA LEU A 146 -2.08 -4.41 25.42
C LEU A 146 -3.14 -5.45 25.84
N ILE A 147 -3.08 -6.69 25.34
CA ILE A 147 -3.98 -7.78 25.75
C ILE A 147 -3.64 -8.24 27.18
N GLN A 148 -2.36 -8.27 27.53
CA GLN A 148 -1.90 -8.69 28.85
C GLN A 148 -2.21 -7.65 29.95
N TRP A 149 -2.44 -6.38 29.57
CA TRP A 149 -2.87 -5.30 30.44
C TRP A 149 -4.39 -5.04 30.43
N MET A 150 -5.20 -5.86 29.73
CA MET A 150 -6.65 -5.73 29.85
C MET A 150 -7.11 -6.30 31.20
N PRO A 151 -7.74 -5.49 32.08
CA PRO A 151 -8.25 -6.00 33.34
C PRO A 151 -9.33 -7.07 33.10
N ASN A 152 -9.33 -8.15 33.88
CA ASN A 152 -10.23 -9.30 33.75
C ASN A 152 -11.73 -8.96 33.65
N TRP A 153 -12.17 -7.80 34.15
CA TRP A 153 -13.57 -7.36 34.03
C TRP A 153 -14.01 -7.03 32.59
N PHE A 154 -13.07 -6.82 31.66
CA PHE A 154 -13.37 -6.50 30.27
C PHE A 154 -13.83 -7.74 29.46
N LEU A 155 -13.25 -8.92 29.75
CA LEU A 155 -13.71 -10.20 29.18
C LEU A 155 -15.12 -10.57 29.66
N LEU A 156 -15.48 -10.17 30.89
CA LEU A 156 -16.81 -10.38 31.46
C LEU A 156 -17.88 -9.53 30.75
N LYS A 157 -17.56 -8.30 30.30
CA LYS A 157 -18.53 -7.47 29.55
C LYS A 157 -18.85 -8.02 28.16
N GLN A 158 -17.90 -8.65 27.48
CA GLN A 158 -18.15 -9.21 26.14
C GLN A 158 -19.09 -10.42 26.21
N ASN A 159 -18.98 -11.24 27.27
CA ASN A 159 -19.90 -12.35 27.53
C ASN A 159 -21.28 -11.90 28.02
N LEU A 160 -21.36 -10.80 28.78
CA LEU A 160 -22.65 -10.20 29.19
C LEU A 160 -23.43 -9.59 28.00
N ILE A 161 -22.72 -9.00 27.04
CA ILE A 161 -23.35 -8.41 25.84
C ILE A 161 -23.79 -9.49 24.84
N LEU A 162 -23.10 -10.64 24.79
CA LEU A 162 -23.50 -11.78 23.95
C LEU A 162 -24.60 -12.64 24.60
N GLY A 163 -24.57 -12.86 25.91
CA GLY A 163 -25.62 -13.61 26.63
C GLY A 163 -26.97 -12.88 26.74
N SER A 164 -27.01 -11.57 26.52
CA SER A 164 -28.25 -10.78 26.46
C SER A 164 -29.03 -10.96 25.15
N LYS A 165 -28.44 -11.55 24.10
CA LYS A 165 -29.10 -11.72 22.79
C LYS A 165 -29.73 -13.10 22.59
N GLU A 166 -29.59 -14.01 23.55
CA GLU A 166 -30.08 -15.39 23.46
C GLU A 166 -31.34 -15.65 24.31
N LYS A 167 -31.95 -14.59 24.84
CA LYS A 167 -33.26 -14.63 25.50
C LYS A 167 -34.20 -13.58 24.90
N ARG A 168 -34.73 -13.84 23.71
CA ARG A 168 -36.04 -13.37 23.25
C ARG A 168 -36.51 -14.20 22.07
#